data_AF-A0A0K2T9I9-F1
#
_entry.id   AF-A0A0K2T9I9-F1
#
_cell.length_a   1.000
_cell.length_b   1.000
_cell.length_c   1.000
_cell.angle_alpha   90.00
_cell.angle_beta   90.00
_cell.angle_gamma   90.00
#
_symmetry.space_group_name_H-M   'P 1'
#
loop_
_entity.id
_entity.type
_entity.pdbx_description
1 polymer ?
#
loop_
_entity_poly.entity_id
_entity_poly.type
_entity_poly.pdbx_seq_one_letter_code
_entity_poly.pdbx_strand_id
1 'polypeptide(L)'
;IMKLLLIFVFLASLGAVYGSQNWHALRTTFSLLPFHGFWSQPRTERQARSKGYIKISDCNDINAFPGSRYIPNYDHPNIVFIYDVNGYIAGIQSIVDQAAWDNGYVNFHNKSMYQPSTINGKDVFLTTAYFVDPQIICSTGRTPSQYKTQGTG
;
A
#
# COMPACT_ATOMS: atom_id res chain seq x y z
N ILE A 1 26.07 6.15 -54.80
CA ILE A 1 24.65 5.77 -54.58
C ILE A 1 24.41 4.84 -53.37
N MET A 2 25.45 4.49 -52.57
CA MET A 2 25.34 3.50 -51.47
C MET A 2 25.61 4.10 -50.06
N LYS A 3 25.80 5.42 -49.95
CA LYS A 3 26.00 6.12 -48.65
C LYS A 3 24.71 6.77 -48.11
N LEU A 4 23.72 7.01 -48.98
CA LEU A 4 22.46 7.65 -48.59
C LEU A 4 21.43 6.67 -48.02
N LEU A 5 21.57 5.37 -48.33
CA LEU A 5 20.66 4.33 -47.84
C LEU A 5 20.95 3.88 -46.39
N LEU A 6 22.19 4.03 -45.93
CA LEU A 6 22.62 3.60 -44.59
C LEU A 6 22.18 4.56 -43.47
N ILE A 7 21.92 5.83 -43.80
CA ILE A 7 21.46 6.83 -42.82
C ILE A 7 19.97 6.65 -42.52
N PHE A 8 19.18 6.17 -43.48
CA PHE A 8 17.74 5.94 -43.28
C PHE A 8 17.42 4.73 -42.40
N VAL A 9 18.32 3.74 -42.32
CA VAL A 9 18.14 2.56 -41.45
C VAL A 9 18.42 2.88 -39.98
N PHE A 10 19.33 3.82 -39.70
CA PHE A 10 19.63 4.21 -38.31
C PHE A 10 18.51 5.04 -37.68
N LEU A 11 17.84 5.89 -38.46
CA LEU A 11 16.70 6.70 -38.00
C LEU A 11 15.40 5.92 -37.80
N ALA A 12 15.24 4.73 -38.39
CA ALA A 12 14.09 3.87 -38.17
C ALA A 12 14.18 3.02 -36.88
N SER A 13 15.34 3.02 -36.22
CA SER A 13 15.57 2.24 -34.98
C SER A 13 15.36 3.03 -33.69
N LEU A 14 15.15 4.36 -33.77
CA LEU A 14 14.55 5.13 -32.67
C LEU A 14 13.03 4.97 -32.68
N GLY A 15 12.56 3.72 -32.69
CA GLY A 15 11.22 3.44 -32.20
C GLY A 15 11.18 3.97 -30.77
N ALA A 16 10.45 5.05 -30.55
CA ALA A 16 10.20 5.57 -29.22
C ALA A 16 9.65 4.41 -28.38
N VAL A 17 10.49 3.83 -27.54
CA VAL A 17 10.04 2.93 -26.49
C VAL A 17 9.29 3.85 -25.54
N TYR A 18 8.01 4.02 -25.80
CA TYR A 18 7.07 4.48 -24.80
C TYR A 18 7.08 3.42 -23.71
N GLY A 19 8.04 3.53 -22.78
CA GLY A 19 7.96 2.84 -21.52
C GLY A 19 6.71 3.37 -20.84
N SER A 20 5.60 2.64 -20.95
CA SER A 20 4.42 2.86 -20.13
C SER A 20 4.91 2.85 -18.68
N GLN A 21 5.00 4.04 -18.09
CA GLN A 21 5.52 4.19 -16.74
C GLN A 21 4.42 3.77 -15.78
N ASN A 22 4.42 2.47 -15.49
CA ASN A 22 3.43 1.82 -14.66
C ASN A 22 3.75 2.07 -13.18
N TRP A 23 3.13 3.10 -12.60
CA TRP A 23 3.27 3.49 -11.19
C TRP A 23 2.51 2.57 -10.23
N HIS A 24 2.56 1.25 -10.42
CA HIS A 24 1.82 0.31 -9.60
C HIS A 24 2.55 -0.10 -8.31
N ALA A 25 3.79 0.35 -8.09
CA ALA A 25 4.58 -0.13 -6.97
C ALA A 25 4.14 0.50 -5.65
N LEU A 26 4.01 -0.30 -4.60
CA LEU A 26 3.91 0.19 -3.22
C LEU A 26 5.28 0.01 -2.58
N ARG A 27 6.00 1.12 -2.43
CA ARG A 27 7.33 1.12 -1.82
C ARG A 27 7.35 2.10 -0.66
N THR A 28 7.98 1.70 0.43
CA THR A 28 8.21 2.56 1.60
C THR A 28 9.70 2.70 1.86
N THR A 29 10.06 3.57 2.82
CA THR A 29 11.42 4.03 3.19
C THR A 29 12.02 5.07 2.24
N PHE A 30 12.69 6.06 2.83
CA PHE A 30 13.64 6.95 2.18
C PHE A 30 15.01 6.61 2.79
N SER A 31 15.88 5.95 2.03
CA SER A 31 17.28 5.79 2.46
C SER A 31 18.05 7.07 2.17
N LEU A 32 18.99 7.41 3.04
CA LEU A 32 19.97 8.47 2.79
C LEU A 32 20.93 8.10 1.65
N LEU A 33 20.97 6.83 1.25
CA LEU A 33 21.76 6.33 0.13
C LEU A 33 20.87 6.24 -1.12
N PRO A 34 21.20 6.94 -2.23
CA PRO A 34 20.34 7.10 -3.40
C PRO A 34 20.01 5.79 -4.14
N PHE A 35 20.69 4.69 -3.84
CA PHE A 35 20.53 3.39 -4.52
C PHE A 35 19.84 2.31 -3.67
N HIS A 36 19.58 2.57 -2.38
CA HIS A 36 19.01 1.58 -1.45
C HIS A 36 17.76 2.10 -0.72
N GLY A 37 16.98 2.96 -1.38
CA GLY A 37 15.89 3.72 -0.77
C GLY A 37 14.56 3.01 -0.62
N PHE A 38 14.14 2.23 -1.62
CA PHE A 38 12.72 1.92 -1.79
C PHE A 38 12.44 0.44 -1.56
N TRP A 39 11.87 0.11 -0.41
CA TRP A 39 11.53 -1.25 -0.03
C TRP A 39 10.13 -1.60 -0.49
N SER A 40 10.02 -2.67 -1.28
CA SER A 40 8.74 -3.16 -1.80
C SER A 40 7.88 -3.74 -0.69
N GLN A 41 6.67 -3.22 -0.56
CA GLN A 41 5.67 -3.68 0.40
C GLN A 41 4.77 -4.76 -0.22
N PRO A 42 4.22 -5.68 0.61
CA PRO A 42 3.28 -6.68 0.10
C PRO A 42 2.05 -6.01 -0.51
N ARG A 43 1.75 -6.32 -1.78
CA ARG A 43 0.54 -5.85 -2.47
C ARG A 43 -0.53 -6.93 -2.58
N THR A 44 -0.23 -8.11 -2.07
CA THR A 44 -1.20 -9.20 -1.92
C THR A 44 -1.09 -9.79 -0.52
N GLU A 45 -2.20 -10.28 -0.01
CA GLU A 45 -2.28 -10.92 1.30
C GLU A 45 -1.33 -12.13 1.39
N ARG A 46 -1.21 -12.88 0.29
CA ARG A 46 -0.24 -13.97 0.15
C ARG A 46 1.21 -13.51 0.35
N GLN A 47 1.59 -12.36 -0.21
CA GLN A 47 2.93 -11.78 -0.01
C GLN A 47 3.13 -11.31 1.43
N ALA A 48 2.08 -10.78 2.08
CA ALA A 48 2.16 -10.37 3.48
C ALA A 48 2.44 -11.59 4.37
N ARG A 49 1.67 -12.67 4.19
CA ARG A 49 1.89 -13.96 4.87
C ARG A 49 3.28 -14.52 4.63
N SER A 50 3.74 -14.55 3.38
CA SER A 50 5.09 -15.07 3.07
C SER A 50 6.22 -14.25 3.68
N LYS A 51 5.96 -12.96 3.97
CA LYS A 51 6.89 -12.06 4.66
C LYS A 51 6.71 -12.05 6.18
N GLY A 52 5.86 -12.92 6.74
CA GLY A 52 5.67 -13.04 8.18
C GLY A 52 4.83 -11.93 8.81
N TYR A 53 4.00 -11.21 8.04
CA TYR A 53 3.08 -10.21 8.60
C TYR A 53 2.00 -10.90 9.44
N ILE A 54 1.58 -10.23 10.51
CA ILE A 54 0.58 -10.74 11.46
C ILE A 54 -0.79 -10.22 11.07
N LYS A 55 -1.78 -11.12 10.98
CA LYS A 55 -3.18 -10.77 10.74
C LYS A 55 -3.79 -10.25 12.03
N ILE A 56 -4.49 -9.10 11.98
CA ILE A 56 -5.11 -8.46 13.15
C ILE A 56 -6.63 -8.41 13.08
N SER A 57 -7.23 -8.41 11.87
CA SER A 57 -8.68 -8.53 11.69
C SER A 57 -9.00 -8.97 10.25
N ASP A 58 -10.27 -9.28 9.98
CA ASP A 58 -10.77 -9.53 8.63
C ASP A 58 -12.21 -9.09 8.42
N CYS A 59 -12.75 -9.39 7.24
CA CYS A 59 -14.11 -9.02 6.84
C CYS A 59 -15.23 -9.62 7.69
N ASN A 60 -14.95 -10.61 8.55
CA ASN A 60 -15.95 -11.13 9.49
C ASN A 60 -16.03 -10.29 10.78
N ASP A 61 -15.08 -9.37 11.00
CA ASP A 61 -15.08 -8.49 12.15
C ASP A 61 -15.98 -7.27 11.87
N ILE A 62 -17.23 -7.37 12.32
CA ILE A 62 -18.29 -6.37 12.12
C ILE A 62 -17.98 -5.00 12.73
N ASN A 63 -17.06 -4.94 13.70
CA ASN A 63 -16.68 -3.71 14.39
C ASN A 63 -15.36 -3.14 13.86
N ALA A 64 -14.72 -3.80 12.90
CA ALA A 64 -13.46 -3.37 12.32
C ALA A 64 -13.64 -2.62 10.99
N PHE A 65 -12.55 -1.98 10.58
CA PHE A 65 -12.39 -1.47 9.24
C PHE A 65 -12.49 -2.61 8.21
N PRO A 66 -13.14 -2.39 7.06
CA PRO A 66 -13.27 -3.41 6.02
C PRO A 66 -11.91 -3.92 5.56
N GLY A 67 -11.85 -5.23 5.32
CA GLY A 67 -10.76 -5.93 4.69
C GLY A 67 -9.98 -6.84 5.63
N SER A 68 -9.17 -7.71 5.04
CA SER A 68 -8.18 -8.48 5.78
C SER A 68 -7.01 -7.58 6.15
N ARG A 69 -6.78 -7.38 7.46
CA ARG A 69 -5.82 -6.40 7.99
C ARG A 69 -4.60 -7.08 8.55
N TYR A 70 -3.41 -6.61 8.13
CA TYR A 70 -2.13 -7.15 8.53
C TYR A 70 -1.16 -6.06 8.96
N ILE A 71 -0.34 -6.36 9.96
CA ILE A 71 0.77 -5.50 10.41
C ILE A 71 2.11 -6.17 10.16
N PRO A 72 3.19 -5.41 9.91
CA PRO A 72 4.54 -5.94 9.98
C PRO A 72 4.82 -6.56 11.35
N ASN A 73 5.58 -7.66 11.38
CA ASN A 73 5.99 -8.30 12.62
C ASN A 73 7.21 -7.60 13.24
N TYR A 74 6.99 -6.41 13.80
CA TYR A 74 7.98 -5.61 14.54
C TYR A 74 7.35 -5.14 15.86
N ASP A 75 8.18 -4.79 16.85
CA ASP A 75 7.73 -4.39 18.19
C ASP A 75 6.83 -3.14 18.20
N HIS A 76 7.06 -2.25 17.23
CA HIS A 76 6.33 -1.00 17.04
C HIS A 76 5.84 -0.89 15.58
N PRO A 77 4.75 -1.59 15.22
CA PRO A 77 4.18 -1.47 13.88
C PRO A 77 3.61 -0.07 13.69
N ASN A 78 3.98 0.58 12.59
CA ASN A 78 3.55 1.94 12.25
C ASN A 78 2.51 1.98 11.11
N ILE A 79 2.19 0.81 10.54
CA ILE A 79 1.30 0.70 9.38
C ILE A 79 0.47 -0.59 9.44
N VAL A 80 -0.80 -0.49 9.05
CA VAL A 80 -1.67 -1.63 8.73
C VAL A 80 -1.84 -1.70 7.22
N PHE A 81 -1.71 -2.89 6.64
CA PHE A 81 -2.08 -3.17 5.26
C PHE A 81 -3.47 -3.79 5.22
N ILE A 82 -4.33 -3.25 4.36
CA ILE A 82 -5.71 -3.71 4.18
C ILE A 82 -5.79 -4.42 2.83
N TYR A 83 -6.29 -5.65 2.81
CA TYR A 83 -6.54 -6.42 1.58
C TYR A 83 -8.04 -6.63 1.36
N ASP A 84 -8.46 -6.57 0.09
CA ASP A 84 -9.82 -6.98 -0.30
C ASP A 84 -10.02 -8.50 -0.12
N VAL A 85 -11.27 -8.95 -0.27
CA VAL A 85 -11.69 -10.35 -0.12
C VAL A 85 -10.97 -11.31 -1.09
N ASN A 86 -10.43 -10.79 -2.21
CA ASN A 86 -9.64 -11.57 -3.16
C ASN A 86 -8.12 -11.50 -2.86
N GLY A 87 -7.73 -10.80 -1.79
CA GLY A 87 -6.37 -10.72 -1.30
C GLY A 87 -5.51 -9.66 -1.98
N TYR A 88 -6.07 -8.68 -2.69
CA TYR A 88 -5.31 -7.55 -3.27
C TYR A 88 -5.33 -6.32 -2.37
N ILE A 89 -4.23 -5.56 -2.35
CA ILE A 89 -4.08 -4.38 -1.47
C ILE A 89 -5.16 -3.31 -1.69
N ALA A 90 -6.09 -3.16 -0.75
CA ALA A 90 -7.22 -2.25 -0.83
C ALA A 90 -7.00 -0.93 -0.10
N GLY A 91 -5.99 -0.84 0.76
CA GLY A 91 -5.68 0.37 1.49
C GLY A 91 -4.58 0.18 2.53
N ILE A 92 -4.32 1.23 3.28
CA ILE A 92 -3.40 1.24 4.41
C ILE A 92 -3.98 2.05 5.57
N GLN A 93 -3.43 1.83 6.77
CA GLN A 93 -3.66 2.70 7.92
C GLN A 93 -2.32 3.10 8.52
N SER A 94 -2.15 4.37 8.84
CA SER A 94 -1.06 4.82 9.71
C SER A 94 -1.44 4.56 11.16
N ILE A 95 -0.47 4.12 11.95
CA ILE A 95 -0.62 3.87 13.39
C ILE A 95 0.11 4.98 14.15
N VAL A 96 -0.55 5.59 15.12
CA VAL A 96 0.06 6.52 16.08
C VAL A 96 -0.28 6.06 17.48
N ASP A 97 0.72 5.80 18.32
CA ASP A 97 0.50 5.40 19.71
C ASP A 97 -0.21 6.53 20.48
N GLN A 98 -1.28 6.21 21.22
CA GLN A 98 -1.96 7.20 22.06
C GLN A 98 -1.08 7.67 23.22
N ALA A 99 -0.01 6.94 23.56
CA ALA A 99 0.98 7.39 24.54
C ALA A 99 2.01 8.37 23.95
N ALA A 100 2.28 8.33 22.63
CA ALA A 100 3.16 9.30 21.96
C ALA A 100 2.54 10.70 21.84
N TRP A 101 1.27 10.80 22.25
CA TRP A 101 0.41 11.96 22.31
C TRP A 101 0.91 13.11 23.17
N ASP A 102 1.74 12.83 24.15
CA ASP A 102 1.91 13.69 25.32
C ASP A 102 2.85 14.91 25.11
N ASN A 103 3.03 15.37 23.87
CA ASN A 103 3.90 16.52 23.56
C ASN A 103 3.15 17.85 23.31
N GLY A 104 1.81 17.86 23.32
CA GLY A 104 1.00 19.09 23.32
C GLY A 104 0.86 19.84 21.98
N TYR A 105 1.39 19.32 20.86
CA TYR A 105 1.39 20.05 19.58
C TYR A 105 0.16 19.82 18.69
N VAL A 106 -0.53 18.69 18.82
CA VAL A 106 -1.75 18.37 18.06
C VAL A 106 -2.86 18.08 19.08
N ASN A 107 -4.15 18.03 18.67
CA ASN A 107 -5.21 17.28 19.41
C ASN A 107 -5.84 16.13 18.57
N PHE A 108 -5.33 14.88 18.55
CA PHE A 108 -5.79 13.76 17.72
C PHE A 108 -7.19 13.30 18.15
N HIS A 109 -7.51 13.32 19.45
CA HIS A 109 -8.86 13.04 19.93
C HIS A 109 -9.91 13.99 19.32
N ASN A 110 -9.52 15.23 19.03
CA ASN A 110 -10.40 16.23 18.41
C ASN A 110 -10.33 16.24 16.87
N LYS A 111 -9.68 15.26 16.24
CA LYS A 111 -9.59 15.15 14.78
C LYS A 111 -10.26 13.89 14.30
N SER A 112 -11.34 14.04 13.53
CA SER A 112 -12.10 12.92 12.95
C SER A 112 -11.28 11.99 12.05
N MET A 113 -10.13 12.43 11.55
CA MET A 113 -9.22 11.60 10.76
C MET A 113 -8.46 10.55 11.59
N TYR A 114 -8.38 10.72 12.91
CA TYR A 114 -7.71 9.83 13.84
C TYR A 114 -8.76 9.03 14.62
N GLN A 115 -8.90 7.76 14.25
CA GLN A 115 -9.90 6.87 14.84
C GLN A 115 -9.24 6.05 15.96
N PRO A 116 -9.75 6.10 17.21
CA PRO A 116 -9.26 5.27 18.30
C PRO A 116 -9.38 3.78 17.98
N SER A 117 -8.37 3.00 18.32
CA SER A 117 -8.37 1.54 18.15
C SER A 117 -7.37 0.89 19.10
N THR A 118 -7.31 -0.43 19.07
CA THR A 118 -6.34 -1.22 19.84
C THR A 118 -5.63 -2.18 18.89
N ILE A 119 -4.29 -2.16 18.88
CA ILE A 119 -3.46 -3.10 18.13
C ILE A 119 -2.50 -3.77 19.11
N ASN A 120 -2.49 -5.10 19.15
CA ASN A 120 -1.66 -5.89 20.07
C ASN A 120 -1.78 -5.45 21.54
N GLY A 121 -2.99 -5.05 21.98
CA GLY A 121 -3.26 -4.59 23.33
C GLY A 121 -2.77 -3.17 23.66
N LYS A 122 -2.26 -2.41 22.67
CA LYS A 122 -1.89 -1.00 22.82
C LYS A 122 -2.94 -0.10 22.20
N ASP A 123 -3.28 0.97 22.91
CA ASP A 123 -4.20 1.99 22.41
C ASP A 123 -3.49 2.88 21.39
N VAL A 124 -4.10 2.97 20.21
CA VAL A 124 -3.56 3.70 19.06
C VAL A 124 -4.63 4.57 18.42
N PHE A 125 -4.18 5.55 17.64
CA PHE A 125 -4.98 6.21 16.63
C PHE A 125 -4.66 5.64 15.25
N LEU A 126 -5.70 5.41 14.46
CA LEU A 126 -5.60 4.99 13.08
C LEU A 126 -6.08 6.08 12.12
N THR A 127 -5.29 6.35 11.09
CA THR A 127 -5.72 7.14 9.94
C THR A 127 -5.71 6.25 8.71
N THR A 128 -6.81 6.21 7.97
CA THR A 128 -7.03 5.22 6.90
C THR A 128 -7.02 5.87 5.53
N ALA A 129 -6.35 5.22 4.58
CA ALA A 129 -6.40 5.55 3.16
C ALA A 129 -6.80 4.31 2.36
N TYR A 130 -7.94 4.37 1.69
CA TYR A 130 -8.37 3.32 0.77
C TYR A 130 -7.90 3.64 -0.65
N PHE A 131 -7.42 2.61 -1.34
CA PHE A 131 -6.98 2.66 -2.73
C PHE A 131 -8.09 2.23 -3.70
N VAL A 132 -9.19 1.73 -3.16
CA VAL A 132 -10.36 1.26 -3.89
C VAL A 132 -11.62 1.73 -3.15
N ASP A 133 -12.79 1.57 -3.79
CA ASP A 133 -14.07 1.80 -3.12
C ASP A 133 -14.20 0.89 -1.88
N PRO A 134 -14.39 1.43 -0.67
CA PRO A 134 -14.55 0.64 0.55
C PRO A 134 -15.70 -0.38 0.47
N GLN A 135 -16.75 -0.10 -0.30
CA GLN A 135 -17.92 -0.98 -0.43
C GLN A 135 -17.59 -2.33 -1.09
N ILE A 136 -16.54 -2.37 -1.91
CA ILE A 136 -16.14 -3.61 -2.60
C ILE A 136 -15.15 -4.45 -1.77
N ILE A 137 -14.51 -3.88 -0.75
CA ILE A 137 -13.37 -4.52 -0.07
C ILE A 137 -13.74 -5.88 0.51
N CYS A 138 -14.89 -6.00 1.19
CA CYS A 138 -15.35 -7.24 1.80
C CYS A 138 -16.45 -7.98 1.04
N SER A 139 -16.96 -7.40 -0.04
CA SER A 139 -18.08 -7.99 -0.80
C SER A 139 -17.58 -8.73 -2.02
N THR A 140 -17.11 -8.01 -3.04
CA THR A 140 -16.70 -8.57 -4.34
C THR A 140 -15.19 -8.56 -4.56
N GLY A 141 -14.50 -7.57 -3.99
CA GLY A 141 -13.08 -7.30 -4.20
C GLY A 141 -12.74 -6.96 -5.66
N ARG A 142 -11.46 -6.71 -5.93
CA ARG A 142 -11.00 -6.57 -7.32
C ARG A 142 -10.74 -7.92 -7.95
N THR A 143 -11.03 -8.02 -9.24
CA THR A 143 -10.59 -9.12 -10.09
C THR A 143 -9.10 -9.01 -10.42
N PRO A 144 -8.44 -10.09 -10.88
CA PRO A 144 -7.06 -10.03 -11.34
C PRO A 144 -6.82 -9.00 -12.45
N SER A 145 -7.80 -8.83 -13.36
CA SER A 145 -7.72 -7.85 -14.45
C SER A 145 -7.77 -6.41 -13.91
N GLN A 146 -8.70 -6.12 -13.00
CA GLN A 146 -8.78 -4.81 -12.34
C GLN A 146 -7.51 -4.50 -11.56
N TYR A 147 -6.99 -5.44 -10.76
CA TYR A 147 -5.73 -5.27 -10.03
C TYR A 147 -4.55 -5.02 -10.97
N LYS A 148 -4.47 -5.73 -12.11
CA LYS A 148 -3.40 -5.53 -13.10
C LYS A 148 -3.46 -4.13 -13.71
N THR A 149 -4.65 -3.62 -14.00
CA THR A 149 -4.85 -2.30 -14.63
C THR A 149 -4.69 -1.15 -13.64
N GLN A 150 -5.23 -1.28 -12.43
CA GLN A 150 -5.23 -0.22 -11.41
C GLN A 150 -3.93 -0.21 -10.60
N GLY A 151 -3.28 -1.35 -10.42
CA GLY A 151 -2.11 -1.44 -9.58
C GLY A 151 -2.47 -1.41 -8.09
N THR A 152 -1.86 -0.48 -7.34
CA THR A 152 -2.11 -0.36 -5.90
C THR A 152 -3.47 0.30 -5.67
N GLY A 153 -3.73 1.37 -6.40
CA GLY A 153 -4.97 2.14 -6.48
C GLY A 153 -4.85 3.08 -7.66
#